data_AF-A0A1D2UDB8-F1
#
_entry.id   AF-A0A1D2UDB8-F1
#
_cell.length_a   1.000
_cell.length_b   1.000
_cell.length_c   1.000
_cell.angle_alpha   90.00
_cell.angle_beta   90.00
_cell.angle_gamma   90.00
#
_symmetry.space_group_name_H-M   'P 1'
#
loop_
_entity.id
_entity.type
_entity.pdbx_description
1 polymer ?
#
loop_
_entity_poly.entity_id
_entity_poly.type
_entity_poly.pdbx_seq_one_letter_code
_entity_poly.pdbx_strand_id
1 'polypeptide(L)' 'MGFKKLGVAVLALVSMVGVAVGQTGTVTGQVFDPAGALVPGATVTVTSESTGLTRTVGLHGHG' A
#
# COMPACT_ATOMS: atom_id res chain seq x y z
N MET A 1 -9.98 -46.63 -2.26
CA MET A 1 -9.00 -45.98 -1.33
C MET A 1 -8.35 -44.69 -1.87
N GLY A 2 -8.56 -44.30 -3.14
CA GLY A 2 -7.88 -43.14 -3.74
C GLY A 2 -8.54 -41.77 -3.52
N PHE A 3 -9.88 -41.69 -3.54
CA PHE A 3 -10.60 -40.41 -3.48
C PHE A 3 -10.45 -39.64 -2.16
N LYS A 4 -10.47 -40.34 -1.01
CA LYS A 4 -10.24 -39.72 0.31
C LYS A 4 -8.83 -39.15 0.45
N LYS A 5 -7.82 -39.87 -0.03
CA LYS A 5 -6.41 -39.44 0.01
C LYS A 5 -6.17 -38.23 -0.90
N LEU A 6 -6.83 -38.21 -2.06
CA LEU A 6 -6.79 -37.09 -2.99
C LEU A 6 -7.44 -35.84 -2.39
N GLY A 7 -8.59 -35.97 -1.72
CA GLY A 7 -9.25 -34.86 -1.04
C GLY A 7 -8.39 -34.23 0.06
N VAL A 8 -7.70 -35.05 0.86
CA VAL A 8 -6.77 -34.58 1.90
C VAL A 8 -5.56 -33.86 1.29
N ALA A 9 -5.00 -34.39 0.20
CA ALA A 9 -3.87 -33.75 -0.48
C ALA A 9 -4.24 -32.38 -1.06
N VAL A 10 -5.43 -32.26 -1.67
CA VAL A 10 -5.94 -30.99 -2.19
C VAL A 10 -6.18 -29.98 -1.07
N LEU A 11 -6.78 -30.42 0.05
CA LEU A 11 -7.01 -29.53 1.19
C LEU A 11 -5.70 -29.03 1.81
N ALA A 12 -4.68 -29.89 1.89
CA ALA A 12 -3.36 -29.50 2.36
C ALA A 12 -2.69 -28.46 1.43
N LEU A 13 -2.83 -28.62 0.11
CA LEU A 13 -2.29 -27.64 -0.86
C LEU A 13 -3.00 -26.29 -0.79
N VAL A 14 -4.32 -26.27 -0.62
CA VAL A 14 -5.09 -25.02 -0.48
C VAL A 14 -4.71 -24.28 0.82
N SER A 15 -4.39 -25.00 1.89
CA SER A 15 -3.98 -24.40 3.16
C SER A 15 -2.63 -23.66 3.13
N MET A 16 -1.81 -23.87 2.09
CA MET A 16 -0.53 -23.17 1.90
C MET A 16 -0.66 -21.80 1.23
N VAL A 17 -1.86 -21.40 0.78
CA VAL A 17 -2.07 -20.06 0.19
C VAL A 17 -2.12 -19.02 1.32
N GLY A 18 -0.96 -18.45 1.65
CA GLY A 18 -0.86 -17.33 2.59
C GLY A 18 -1.36 -16.02 1.98
N VAL A 19 -2.04 -15.20 2.78
CA VAL A 19 -2.43 -13.84 2.39
C VAL A 19 -1.20 -12.93 2.51
N ALA A 20 -0.71 -12.39 1.40
CA ALA A 20 0.35 -11.39 1.43
C ALA A 20 -0.22 -10.05 1.92
N VAL A 21 0.17 -9.62 3.13
CA VAL A 21 -0.14 -8.28 3.64
C VAL A 21 1.02 -7.34 3.28
N GLY A 22 0.77 -6.31 2.48
CA GLY A 22 1.79 -5.33 2.10
C GLY A 22 2.21 -4.49 3.31
N GLN A 23 3.50 -4.21 3.46
CA GLN A 23 3.99 -3.25 4.47
C GLN A 23 3.39 -1.87 4.20
N THR A 24 2.87 -1.24 5.25
CA THR A 24 2.36 0.13 5.20
C THR A 24 3.31 1.06 5.95
N GLY A 25 3.38 2.30 5.49
CA GLY A 25 4.15 3.37 6.11
C GLY A 25 3.46 4.71 5.92
N THR A 26 3.82 5.69 6.75
CA THR A 26 3.25 7.03 6.71
C THR A 26 4.32 8.03 6.31
N VAL A 27 4.01 8.86 5.32
CA VAL A 27 4.84 9.99 4.88
C VAL A 27 4.17 11.28 5.34
N THR A 28 4.91 12.13 6.04
CA THR A 28 4.44 13.46 6.48
C THR A 28 5.39 14.53 5.96
N GLY A 29 4.87 15.70 5.61
CA GLY A 29 5.67 16.79 5.05
C GLY A 29 4.83 18.04 4.76
N GLN A 30 5.53 19.13 4.46
CA GLN A 30 4.95 20.43 4.10
C GLN A 30 5.55 20.88 2.76
N VAL A 31 4.76 21.58 1.94
CA VAL A 31 5.23 22.13 0.66
C VAL A 31 5.36 23.63 0.81
N PHE A 32 6.53 24.15 0.49
CA PHE A 32 6.84 25.57 0.51
C PHE A 32 7.13 26.09 -0.90
N ASP A 33 6.83 27.35 -1.15
CA ASP A 33 7.25 28.05 -2.36
C ASP A 33 8.71 28.53 -2.25
N PRO A 34 9.32 29.05 -3.34
CA PRO A 34 10.69 29.56 -3.30
C PRO A 34 10.92 30.76 -2.37
N ALA A 35 9.85 31.47 -1.99
CA ALA A 35 9.90 32.56 -1.02
C ALA A 35 9.78 32.06 0.45
N GLY A 36 9.55 30.76 0.64
CA GLY A 36 9.43 30.11 1.94
C GLY A 36 8.00 30.11 2.51
N ALA A 37 6.98 30.45 1.74
CA ALA A 37 5.60 30.40 2.20
C ALA A 37 5.01 28.99 2.06
N LEU A 38 4.19 28.56 3.02
CA LEU A 38 3.45 27.29 2.96
C LEU A 38 2.46 27.33 1.79
N VAL A 39 2.43 26.28 0.97
CA VAL A 39 1.53 26.12 -0.17
C VAL A 39 0.32 25.25 0.25
N PRO A 40 -0.85 25.84 0.52
CA PRO A 40 -2.04 25.08 0.86
C PRO A 40 -2.63 24.43 -0.39
N GLY A 41 -3.23 23.26 -0.25
CA GLY A 41 -3.92 22.59 -1.35
C GLY A 41 -2.99 22.00 -2.43
N ALA A 42 -1.68 21.91 -2.19
CA ALA A 42 -0.80 21.23 -3.13
C ALA A 42 -1.15 19.73 -3.21
N THR A 43 -1.11 19.18 -4.42
CA THR A 43 -1.34 17.77 -4.68
C THR A 43 0.00 17.02 -4.63
N VAL A 44 0.12 16.08 -3.69
CA VAL A 44 1.30 15.22 -3.57
C VAL A 44 0.96 13.82 -4.07
N THR A 45 1.72 13.33 -5.04
CA THR A 45 1.61 11.96 -5.56
C THR A 45 2.84 11.17 -5.12
N VAL A 46 2.61 10.13 -4.32
CA VAL A 46 3.63 9.21 -3.84
C VAL A 46 3.54 7.91 -4.62
N THR A 47 4.65 7.50 -5.21
CA THR A 47 4.76 6.24 -5.97
C THR A 47 5.70 5.30 -5.25
N SER A 48 5.24 4.08 -4.98
CA SER A 48 6.06 2.99 -4.46
C SER A 48 6.86 2.39 -5.61
N GLU A 49 8.18 2.57 -5.62
CA GLU A 49 9.05 2.03 -6.68
C GLU A 49 9.04 0.50 -6.74
N SER A 50 8.85 -0.17 -5.60
CA SER A 50 8.88 -1.64 -5.51
C SER A 50 7.59 -2.32 -5.99
N THR A 51 6.46 -1.62 -5.95
CA THR A 51 5.13 -2.20 -6.26
C THR A 51 4.37 -1.45 -7.35
N GLY A 52 4.84 -0.27 -7.77
CA GLY A 52 4.13 0.63 -8.69
C GLY A 52 2.88 1.27 -8.08
N LEU A 53 2.57 1.01 -6.81
CA LEU A 53 1.40 1.56 -6.15
C LEU A 53 1.53 3.07 -6.01
N THR A 54 0.55 3.80 -6.53
CA THR A 54 0.52 5.27 -6.47
C THR A 54 -0.57 5.73 -5.51
N ARG A 55 -0.27 6.72 -4.68
CA ARG A 55 -1.21 7.39 -3.77
C ARG A 55 -1.12 8.88 -3.93
N THR A 56 -2.27 9.52 -4.16
CA THR A 56 -2.38 10.96 -4.24
C THR A 56 -3.06 11.49 -2.99
N VAL A 57 -2.45 12.51 -2.37
CA VAL A 57 -2.96 13.20 -1.18
C VAL A 57 -2.94 14.70 -1.45
N GLY A 58 -4.04 15.37 -1.15
CA GLY A 58 -4.07 16.83 -1.06
C GLY A 58 -3.54 17.28 0.29
N LEU A 59 -2.64 18.27 0.29
CA LEU A 59 -2.24 18.95 1.52
C LEU A 59 -3.41 19.79 2.02
N HIS A 60 -4.15 19.23 2.98
CA HIS A 60 -5.08 20.01 3.78
C HIS A 60 -4.24 20.93 4.65
N GLY A 61 -4.38 22.25 4.46
CA GLY A 61 -3.69 23.23 5.29
C GLY A 61 -3.96 22.92 6.76
N HIS A 62 -2.90 22.61 7.50
CA HIS A 62 -2.99 22.43 8.94
C HIS A 62 -3.40 23.78 9.54
N GLY A 63 -4.60 23.82 10.14
CA GLY A 63 -4.96 24.79 11.17
C GLY A 63 -4.62 24.24 12.53
#